data_AF-A0A0G1NHK7-F1
#
_entry.id   AF-A0A0G1NHK7-F1
#
_cell.length_a   1.000
_cell.length_b   1.000
_cell.length_c   1.000
_cell.angle_alpha   90.00
_cell.angle_beta   90.00
_cell.angle_gamma   90.00
#
_symmetry.space_group_name_H-M   'P 1'
#
loop_
_entity.id
_entity.type
_entity.pdbx_description
1 polymer ?
#
loop_
_entity_poly.entity_id
_entity_poly.type
_entity_poly.pdbx_seq_one_letter_code
_entity_poly.pdbx_strand_id
1 'polypeptide(L)'
;MARQINTGERNWYAIHTYAGYEDNVARNLKQRIQSLAKEDKIFNVIVPKEKKIKIRGGKRETIEEKIYPGYVLVEMIVTDDSWYVVRNTPSVTGFIGAGTIPTPLSKEEVDSLMKRMGWSV
;
A
#
# COMPACT_ATOMS: atom_id res chain seq x y z
N MET A 1 -25.55 1.45 8.68
CA MET A 1 -24.83 0.71 7.63
C MET A 1 -23.99 1.71 6.86
N ALA A 2 -22.67 1.68 7.03
CA ALA A 2 -21.78 2.60 6.35
C ALA A 2 -21.82 2.28 4.85
N ARG A 3 -22.35 3.20 4.03
CA ARG A 3 -22.37 3.05 2.57
C ARG A 3 -20.92 2.99 2.11
N GLN A 4 -20.44 1.80 1.74
CA GLN A 4 -19.23 1.71 0.93
C GLN A 4 -19.49 2.52 -0.34
N ILE A 5 -18.65 3.51 -0.60
CA ILE A 5 -18.65 4.21 -1.86
C ILE A 5 -18.05 3.21 -2.86
N ASN A 6 -18.92 2.47 -3.54
CA ASN A 6 -18.54 1.60 -4.62
C ASN A 6 -18.30 2.50 -5.83
N THR A 7 -17.14 3.17 -5.85
CA THR A 7 -16.83 4.16 -6.90
C THR A 7 -16.64 3.47 -8.25
N GLY A 8 -16.42 2.15 -8.29
CA GLY A 8 -16.06 1.41 -9.51
C GLY A 8 -14.70 1.82 -10.10
N GLU A 9 -14.04 2.81 -9.50
CA GLU A 9 -12.80 3.42 -9.96
C GLU A 9 -11.61 2.86 -9.19
N ARG A 10 -10.51 2.70 -9.92
CA ARG A 10 -9.21 2.31 -9.35
C ARG A 10 -8.63 3.51 -8.62
N ASN A 11 -8.39 3.34 -7.33
CA ASN A 11 -7.78 4.37 -6.50
C ASN A 11 -6.69 3.77 -5.63
N TRP A 12 -5.77 4.63 -5.20
CA TRP A 12 -4.76 4.29 -4.23
C TRP A 12 -5.31 4.50 -2.82
N TYR A 13 -5.06 3.53 -1.95
CA TYR A 13 -5.44 3.57 -0.55
C TYR A 13 -4.23 3.28 0.31
N ALA A 14 -4.14 3.95 1.45
CA ALA A 14 -3.12 3.66 2.44
C ALA A 14 -3.69 2.74 3.53
N ILE A 15 -2.90 1.74 3.89
CA ILE A 15 -3.18 0.76 4.92
C ILE A 15 -2.20 0.98 6.07
N HIS A 16 -2.72 1.02 7.30
CA HIS A 16 -1.89 0.96 8.49
C HIS A 16 -1.52 -0.49 8.80
N THR A 17 -0.24 -0.68 9.11
CA THR A 17 0.33 -1.96 9.51
C THR A 17 1.22 -1.75 10.73
N TYR A 18 1.56 -2.84 11.42
CA TYR A 18 2.60 -2.76 12.44
C TYR A 18 3.94 -2.40 11.78
N ALA A 19 4.66 -1.45 12.38
CA ALA A 19 5.98 -1.04 11.92
C ALA A 19 6.95 -2.24 11.91
N GLY A 20 7.72 -2.39 10.83
CA GLY A 20 8.63 -3.53 10.63
C GLY A 20 8.02 -4.70 9.87
N TYR A 21 6.69 -4.78 9.73
CA TYR A 21 6.00 -5.85 9.01
C TYR A 21 5.51 -5.45 7.62
N GLU A 22 5.80 -4.23 7.15
CA GLU A 22 5.25 -3.68 5.91
C GLU A 22 5.58 -4.55 4.69
N ASP A 23 6.83 -5.02 4.60
CA ASP A 23 7.29 -5.93 3.55
C ASP A 23 6.57 -7.28 3.58
N ASN A 24 6.33 -7.79 4.79
CA ASN A 24 5.61 -9.05 4.97
C ASN A 24 4.14 -8.90 4.59
N VAL A 25 3.51 -7.79 4.99
CA VAL A 25 2.13 -7.45 4.61
C VAL A 25 2.01 -7.36 3.09
N ALA A 26 2.93 -6.64 2.43
CA ALA A 26 2.90 -6.51 0.98
C ALA A 26 3.04 -7.86 0.27
N ARG A 27 3.92 -8.75 0.75
CA ARG A 27 4.06 -10.12 0.21
C ARG A 27 2.81 -10.96 0.44
N ASN A 28 2.26 -10.95 1.66
CA ASN A 28 1.06 -11.69 2.02
C ASN A 28 -0.16 -11.21 1.24
N LEU A 29 -0.29 -9.89 1.04
CA LEU A 29 -1.33 -9.31 0.19
C LEU A 29 -1.21 -9.85 -1.24
N LYS A 30 -0.03 -9.74 -1.86
CA LYS A 30 0.20 -10.24 -3.23
C LYS A 30 -0.15 -11.72 -3.37
N GLN A 31 0.30 -12.55 -2.44
CA GLN A 31 -0.02 -13.97 -2.43
C GLN A 31 -1.53 -14.22 -2.28
N ARG A 32 -2.22 -13.50 -1.39
CA ARG A 32 -3.67 -13.64 -1.20
C ARG A 32 -4.47 -13.18 -2.41
N ILE A 33 -4.06 -12.09 -3.04
CA ILE A 33 -4.69 -11.57 -4.26
C ILE A 33 -4.62 -12.65 -5.37
N GLN A 34 -3.46 -13.28 -5.53
CA GLN A 34 -3.27 -14.39 -6.47
C GLN A 34 -4.10 -15.61 -6.10
N SER A 35 -4.02 -16.07 -4.85
CA SER A 35 -4.74 -17.28 -4.40
C SER A 35 -6.26 -17.15 -4.45
N LEU A 36 -6.80 -15.94 -4.27
CA LEU A 36 -8.24 -15.66 -4.32
C LEU A 36 -8.71 -15.17 -5.70
N ALA A 37 -7.81 -15.15 -6.69
CA ALA A 37 -8.04 -14.63 -8.04
C ALA A 37 -8.70 -13.23 -8.03
N LYS A 38 -8.22 -12.34 -7.15
CA LYS A 38 -8.72 -10.95 -7.00
C LYS A 38 -7.86 -9.91 -7.70
N GLU A 39 -7.05 -10.35 -8.66
CA GLU A 39 -6.22 -9.49 -9.52
C GLU A 39 -7.07 -8.54 -10.39
N ASP A 40 -8.38 -8.83 -10.54
CA ASP A 40 -9.36 -7.96 -11.18
C ASP A 40 -9.75 -6.75 -10.32
N LYS A 41 -9.50 -6.79 -9.01
CA LYS A 41 -9.89 -5.74 -8.04
C LYS A 41 -8.71 -5.07 -7.38
N ILE A 42 -7.63 -5.79 -7.11
CA ILE A 42 -6.43 -5.26 -6.47
C ILE A 42 -5.27 -5.39 -7.46
N PHE A 43 -4.75 -4.24 -7.88
CA PHE A 43 -3.81 -4.15 -9.00
C PHE A 43 -2.37 -4.08 -8.53
N ASN A 44 -2.09 -3.22 -7.55
CA ASN A 44 -0.74 -2.98 -7.09
C ASN A 44 -0.68 -2.88 -5.56
N VAL A 45 0.45 -3.35 -5.00
CA VAL A 45 0.76 -3.23 -3.57
C VAL A 45 2.21 -2.78 -3.45
N ILE A 46 2.41 -1.63 -2.83
CA ILE A 46 3.71 -0.94 -2.73
C ILE A 46 3.98 -0.57 -1.27
N VAL A 47 5.20 -0.84 -0.82
CA VAL A 47 5.71 -0.30 0.44
C VAL A 47 6.45 1.01 0.11
N PRO A 48 6.05 2.15 0.69
CA PRO A 48 6.66 3.44 0.38
C PRO A 48 8.11 3.51 0.89
N LYS A 49 9.07 3.32 0.00
CA LYS A 49 10.51 3.30 0.28
C LYS A 49 11.27 4.19 -0.69
N GLU A 50 12.17 5.03 -0.18
CA GLU A 50 13.09 5.83 -0.97
C GLU A 50 14.48 5.18 -1.02
N LYS A 51 15.11 5.21 -2.20
CA LYS A 51 16.48 4.73 -2.38
C LYS A 51 17.45 5.84 -1.98
N LYS A 52 18.24 5.62 -0.94
CA LYS A 52 19.32 6.51 -0.51
C LYS A 52 20.67 5.90 -0.80
N ILE A 53 21.64 6.72 -1.19
CA ILE A 53 23.03 6.29 -1.33
C ILE A 53 23.73 6.59 -0.02
N LYS A 54 24.19 5.55 0.68
CA LYS A 54 25.00 5.68 1.89
C LYS A 54 26.43 5.28 1.56
N ILE A 55 27.40 6.07 2.01
CA ILE A 55 28.82 5.75 1.86
C ILE A 55 29.25 5.02 3.12
N ARG A 56 29.66 3.76 3.00
CA ARG A 56 30.21 2.96 4.11
C ARG A 56 31.55 2.38 3.66
N GLY A 57 32.63 2.77 4.36
CA GLY A 57 33.99 2.30 4.06
C GLY A 57 34.49 2.70 2.65
N GLY A 58 34.07 3.85 2.12
CA GLY A 58 34.47 4.35 0.81
C GLY A 58 33.72 3.74 -0.39
N LYS A 59 32.83 2.77 -0.16
CA LYS A 59 31.91 2.25 -1.20
C LYS A 59 30.54 2.88 -1.08
N ARG A 60 29.92 3.19 -2.22
CA ARG A 60 28.54 3.66 -2.33
C ARG A 60 27.61 2.45 -2.26
N GLU A 61 26.81 2.36 -1.22
CA GLU A 61 25.76 1.34 -1.08
C GLU A 61 24.39 2.02 -1.25
N THR A 62 23.52 1.43 -2.07
CA THR A 62 22.13 1.85 -2.17
C THR A 62 21.34 1.17 -1.06
N ILE A 63 20.83 1.95 -0.12
CA ILE A 63 19.95 1.49 0.95
C ILE A 63 18.52 1.93 0.63
N GLU A 64 17.55 1.10 1.01
CA GLU A 64 16.13 1.44 0.94
C GLU A 64 15.66 1.91 2.31
N GLU A 65 15.22 3.17 2.40
CA GLU A 65 14.70 3.76 3.63
C GLU A 65 13.17 3.93 3.51
N LYS A 66 12.44 3.56 4.56
CA LYS A 66 10.97 3.65 4.57
C LYS A 66 10.57 5.13 4.72
N ILE A 67 9.76 5.62 3.78
CA ILE A 67 9.26 7.00 3.82
C ILE A 67 8.22 7.15 4.94
N TYR A 68 7.32 6.17 5.05
CA TYR A 68 6.26 6.11 6.05
C TYR A 68 6.27 4.74 6.74
N PRO A 69 6.96 4.60 7.90
CA PRO A 69 6.96 3.36 8.67
C PRO A 69 5.55 3.01 9.14
N GLY A 70 5.14 1.75 8.97
CA GLY A 70 3.79 1.27 9.30
C GLY A 70 2.73 1.55 8.23
N TYR A 71 3.13 1.94 7.02
CA TYR A 71 2.19 2.19 5.92
C TYR A 71 2.50 1.30 4.72
N VAL A 72 1.42 0.81 4.08
CA VAL A 72 1.47 0.11 2.80
C VAL A 72 0.42 0.74 1.88
N LEU A 73 0.81 1.02 0.65
CA LEU A 73 -0.09 1.51 -0.37
C LEU A 73 -0.67 0.34 -1.17
N VAL A 74 -1.97 0.39 -1.41
CA VAL A 74 -2.69 -0.56 -2.25
C VAL A 74 -3.48 0.19 -3.33
N GLU A 75 -3.32 -0.21 -4.57
CA GLU A 75 -4.18 0.23 -5.67
C GLU A 75 -5.28 -0.79 -5.87
N MET A 76 -6.53 -0.39 -5.65
CA MET A 76 -7.66 -1.30 -5.78
C MET A 76 -8.97 -0.57 -6.11
N ILE A 77 -9.97 -1.34 -6.53
CA ILE A 77 -11.38 -0.92 -6.52
C ILE A 77 -11.99 -1.37 -5.20
N VAL A 78 -12.61 -0.46 -4.46
CA VAL A 78 -13.24 -0.77 -3.16
C VAL A 78 -14.55 -1.51 -3.39
N THR A 79 -14.56 -2.77 -2.99
CA THR A 79 -15.73 -3.67 -2.93
C THR A 79 -15.65 -4.44 -1.61
N ASP A 80 -16.74 -5.07 -1.18
CA ASP A 80 -16.73 -5.90 0.03
C ASP A 80 -15.63 -6.97 0.00
N ASP A 81 -15.38 -7.60 -1.16
CA ASP A 81 -14.32 -8.59 -1.34
C ASP A 81 -12.92 -8.01 -1.14
N SER A 82 -12.57 -6.94 -1.88
CA SER A 82 -11.23 -6.35 -1.83
C SER A 82 -10.95 -5.76 -0.46
N TRP A 83 -11.97 -5.13 0.16
CA TRP A 83 -11.92 -4.68 1.53
C TRP A 83 -11.66 -5.84 2.52
N TYR A 84 -12.37 -6.96 2.36
CA TYR A 84 -12.23 -8.15 3.21
C TYR A 84 -10.83 -8.77 3.08
N VAL A 85 -10.29 -8.88 1.86
CA VAL A 85 -8.94 -9.44 1.63
C VAL A 85 -7.88 -8.63 2.37
N VAL A 86 -7.94 -7.30 2.26
CA VAL A 86 -6.97 -6.42 2.93
C VAL A 86 -7.11 -6.51 4.45
N ARG A 87 -8.33 -6.43 4.99
CA ARG A 87 -8.57 -6.47 6.43
C ARG A 87 -8.20 -7.80 7.08
N ASN A 88 -8.35 -8.92 6.38
CA ASN A 88 -7.98 -10.24 6.89
C ASN A 88 -6.53 -10.62 6.63
N THR A 89 -5.72 -9.70 6.08
CA THR A 89 -4.28 -9.95 5.94
C THR A 89 -3.59 -9.75 7.30
N PRO A 90 -2.74 -10.70 7.74
CA PRO A 90 -2.00 -10.57 8.98
C PRO A 90 -1.19 -9.27 9.03
N SER A 91 -1.07 -8.70 10.23
CA SER A 91 -0.31 -7.47 10.51
C SER A 91 -0.90 -6.17 9.93
N VAL A 92 -2.07 -6.23 9.28
CA VAL A 92 -2.87 -5.06 8.93
C VAL A 92 -3.71 -4.63 10.12
N THR A 93 -3.62 -3.37 10.52
CA THR A 93 -4.44 -2.80 11.61
C THR A 93 -5.71 -2.14 11.08
N GLY A 94 -5.67 -1.58 9.88
CA GLY A 94 -6.84 -1.00 9.22
C GLY A 94 -6.48 -0.11 8.03
N PHE A 95 -7.50 0.49 7.43
CA PHE A 95 -7.33 1.51 6.41
C PHE A 95 -7.21 2.90 7.05
N ILE A 96 -6.57 3.83 6.33
CA ILE A 96 -6.69 5.25 6.66
C ILE A 96 -8.09 5.73 6.30
N GLY A 97 -8.78 6.31 7.29
CA GLY A 97 -10.09 6.92 7.11
C GLY A 97 -10.87 7.04 8.41
N ALA A 98 -11.93 7.84 8.40
CA ALA A 98 -12.86 7.94 9.52
C ALA A 98 -13.76 6.69 9.55
N GLY A 99 -13.34 5.66 10.29
CA GLY A 99 -14.14 4.46 10.54
C GLY A 99 -13.72 3.25 9.70
N THR A 100 -14.69 2.57 9.08
CA THR A 100 -14.47 1.31 8.35
C THR A 100 -14.31 1.48 6.84
N ILE A 101 -14.58 2.69 6.31
CA ILE A 101 -14.50 2.97 4.87
C ILE A 101 -13.10 3.50 4.55
N PRO A 102 -12.39 2.91 3.57
CA PRO A 102 -11.08 3.40 3.16
C PRO A 102 -11.21 4.74 2.42
N THR A 103 -10.39 5.72 2.80
CA THR A 103 -10.31 7.00 2.10
C THR A 103 -9.31 6.91 0.95
N PRO A 104 -9.69 7.23 -0.29
CA PRO A 104 -8.76 7.24 -1.41
C PRO A 104 -7.74 8.37 -1.24
N LEU A 105 -6.49 8.09 -1.59
CA LEU A 105 -5.45 9.09 -1.69
C LEU A 105 -5.66 9.95 -2.94
N SER A 106 -5.37 11.24 -2.82
CA SER A 106 -5.42 12.15 -3.95
C SER A 106 -4.33 11.79 -4.96
N LYS A 107 -4.60 11.97 -6.26
CA LYS A 107 -3.59 11.71 -7.31
C LYS A 107 -2.29 12.47 -7.05
N GLU A 108 -2.38 13.72 -6.63
CA GLU A 108 -1.24 14.58 -6.29
C GLU A 108 -0.37 14.00 -5.16
N GLU A 109 -0.97 13.39 -4.15
CA GLU A 109 -0.26 12.75 -3.04
C GLU A 109 0.46 11.49 -3.50
N VAL A 110 -0.22 10.67 -4.31
CA VAL A 110 0.35 9.45 -4.91
C VAL A 110 1.51 9.81 -5.83
N ASP A 111 1.31 10.75 -6.75
CA ASP A 111 2.35 11.24 -7.68
C ASP A 111 3.57 11.76 -6.94
N SER A 112 3.35 12.58 -5.90
CA SER A 112 4.44 13.12 -5.09
C SER A 112 5.22 12.00 -4.39
N LEU A 113 4.52 10.98 -3.88
CA LEU A 113 5.14 9.83 -3.23
C LEU A 113 5.87 8.92 -4.23
N MET A 114 5.27 8.64 -5.39
CA MET A 114 5.88 7.88 -6.49
C MET A 114 7.19 8.52 -6.95
N LYS A 115 7.20 9.85 -7.14
CA LYS A 115 8.39 10.63 -7.48
C LYS A 115 9.49 10.49 -6.43
N ARG A 116 9.14 10.51 -5.13
CA ARG A 116 10.11 10.31 -4.03
C ARG A 116 10.71 8.90 -4.01
N MET A 117 9.94 7.89 -4.42
CA MET A 117 10.44 6.52 -4.58
C MET A 117 11.34 6.35 -5.82
N GLY A 118 11.43 7.37 -6.67
CA GLY A 118 12.16 7.32 -7.93
C GLY A 118 11.43 6.54 -9.03
N TRP A 119 10.11 6.37 -8.91
CA TRP A 119 9.28 5.88 -10.01
C TRP A 119 9.03 7.04 -10.96
N SER A 120 9.39 6.87 -12.23
CA SER A 120 8.92 7.76 -13.29
C SER A 120 7.48 7.36 -13.61
N VAL A 121 6.55 8.25 -13.26
CA VAL A 121 5.15 8.21 -13.68
C VAL A 121 5.03 8.73 -15.10
#